data_AF-A0A9E1ZSG8-F1
#
_entry.id   AF-A0A9E1ZSG8-F1
#
_cell.length_a   1.000
_cell.length_b   1.000
_cell.length_c   1.000
_cell.angle_alpha   90.00
_cell.angle_beta   90.00
_cell.angle_gamma   90.00
#
_symmetry.space_group_name_H-M   'P 1'
#
loop_
_entity.id
_entity.type
_entity.pdbx_description
1 polymer ?
#
loop_
_entity_poly.entity_id
_entity_poly.type
_entity_poly.pdbx_seq_one_letter_code
_entity_poly.pdbx_strand_id
1 'polypeptide(L)'
;MGKFLRFIGILFMGLTSALILLSGVGTTCVALDATQYEGMEAIAQFQWLYILYVLAFVALGIMGVRATISLVRGKENAYRDSLIVLVPSLIVGVIHMATSRALREGGSSMPLDFIVYAIVFTLIIFLLFSFPKIKQMVGFENGGDNGKTAAGGMTAIVMGMLFLSVQMWAGPTHIFDGVNLADHFHTQMMIGGGVLFAVGLGMFIYAALSSVKVNEASAQEKSLSA
;
A
#
# COMPACT_ATOMS: atom_id res chain seq x y z
N MET A 1 20.44 -12.16 -5.14
CA MET A 1 20.04 -11.41 -3.92
C MET A 1 19.44 -10.04 -4.22
N GLY A 2 20.13 -9.15 -4.95
CA GLY A 2 19.64 -7.78 -5.21
C GLY A 2 18.23 -7.66 -5.81
N LYS A 3 17.92 -8.48 -6.82
CA LYS A 3 16.59 -8.53 -7.46
C LYS A 3 15.46 -8.88 -6.48
N PHE A 4 15.73 -9.79 -5.55
CA PHE A 4 14.77 -10.20 -4.52
C PHE A 4 14.53 -9.07 -3.50
N LEU A 5 15.59 -8.41 -3.02
CA LEU A 5 15.44 -7.26 -2.12
C LEU A 5 14.71 -6.09 -2.79
N ARG A 6 14.97 -5.84 -4.07
CA ARG A 6 14.23 -4.85 -4.88
C ARG A 6 12.75 -5.20 -4.98
N PHE A 7 12.43 -6.45 -5.27
CA PHE A 7 11.06 -6.95 -5.31
C PHE A 7 10.35 -6.73 -3.98
N ILE A 8 10.97 -7.13 -2.86
CA ILE A 8 10.45 -6.96 -1.51
C ILE A 8 10.17 -5.48 -1.21
N GLY A 9 11.10 -4.58 -1.54
CA GLY A 9 10.89 -3.14 -1.36
C GLY A 9 9.71 -2.58 -2.15
N ILE A 10 9.57 -2.96 -3.42
CA ILE A 10 8.44 -2.55 -4.27
C ILE A 10 7.12 -3.07 -3.70
N LEU A 11 7.08 -4.36 -3.32
CA LEU A 11 5.89 -5.01 -2.80
C LEU A 11 5.40 -4.33 -1.52
N PHE A 12 6.29 -4.13 -0.54
CA PHE A 12 5.92 -3.49 0.71
C PHE A 12 5.56 -2.02 0.53
N MET A 13 6.25 -1.28 -0.34
CA MET A 13 5.88 0.10 -0.63
C MET A 13 4.48 0.18 -1.25
N GLY A 14 4.16 -0.69 -2.21
CA GLY A 14 2.85 -0.71 -2.85
C GLY A 14 1.74 -1.13 -1.89
N LEU A 15 1.95 -2.18 -1.10
CA LEU A 15 1.00 -2.61 -0.07
C LEU A 15 0.76 -1.50 0.96
N THR A 16 1.82 -0.88 1.49
CA THR A 16 1.68 0.23 2.45
C THR A 16 1.00 1.44 1.82
N SER A 17 1.28 1.75 0.56
CA SER A 17 0.59 2.84 -0.15
C SER A 17 -0.91 2.59 -0.29
N ALA A 18 -1.30 1.33 -0.56
CA ALA A 18 -2.70 0.91 -0.55
C ALA A 18 -3.32 1.19 0.83
N LEU A 19 -2.69 0.69 1.89
CA LEU A 19 -3.18 0.82 3.26
C LEU A 19 -3.32 2.29 3.69
N ILE A 20 -2.35 3.14 3.35
CA ILE A 20 -2.41 4.59 3.59
C ILE A 20 -3.65 5.19 2.90
N LEU A 21 -3.90 4.81 1.65
CA LEU A 21 -5.05 5.31 0.90
C LEU A 21 -6.38 4.80 1.48
N LEU A 22 -6.45 3.51 1.85
CA LEU A 22 -7.61 2.94 2.55
C LEU A 22 -7.84 3.64 3.89
N SER A 23 -6.77 4.04 4.60
CA SER A 23 -6.88 4.77 5.85
C SER A 23 -7.64 6.08 5.66
N GLY A 24 -7.30 6.85 4.62
CA GLY A 24 -7.99 8.10 4.32
C GLY A 24 -9.44 7.86 3.94
N VAL A 25 -9.68 6.97 2.96
CA VAL A 25 -11.03 6.67 2.49
C VAL A 25 -11.92 6.13 3.61
N GLY A 26 -11.43 5.15 4.38
CA GLY A 26 -12.15 4.52 5.48
C GLY A 26 -12.41 5.42 6.69
N THR A 27 -11.68 6.53 6.83
CA THR A 27 -11.96 7.53 7.89
C THR A 27 -13.03 8.54 7.47
N THR A 28 -13.40 8.59 6.18
CA THR A 28 -14.28 9.63 5.63
C THR A 28 -15.67 9.66 6.25
N CYS A 29 -16.27 8.50 6.55
CA CYS A 29 -17.60 8.44 7.15
C CYS A 29 -17.65 9.14 8.52
N VAL A 30 -16.71 8.80 9.40
CA VAL A 30 -16.59 9.44 10.73
C VAL A 30 -16.15 10.90 10.59
N ALA A 31 -15.30 11.23 9.62
CA ALA A 31 -14.85 12.60 9.39
C ALA A 31 -15.97 13.54 8.88
N LEU A 32 -16.98 13.02 8.20
CA LEU A 32 -18.06 13.83 7.64
C LEU A 32 -19.33 13.83 8.48
N ASP A 33 -19.59 12.76 9.23
CA ASP A 33 -20.85 12.61 9.96
C ASP A 33 -20.69 11.81 11.26
N ALA A 34 -19.75 12.23 12.12
CA ALA A 34 -19.45 11.56 13.39
C ALA A 34 -20.67 11.42 14.33
N THR A 35 -21.66 12.29 14.24
CA THR A 35 -22.83 12.31 15.14
C THR A 35 -23.82 11.17 14.87
N GLN A 36 -23.70 10.49 13.73
CA GLN A 36 -24.51 9.31 13.38
C GLN A 36 -23.96 8.01 13.95
N TYR A 37 -22.90 8.06 14.76
CA TYR A 37 -22.22 6.87 15.24
C TYR A 37 -22.07 6.91 16.77
N GLU A 38 -22.64 5.92 17.46
CA GLU A 38 -22.49 5.77 18.91
C GLU A 38 -21.00 5.74 19.33
N GLY A 39 -20.65 6.47 20.39
CA GLY A 39 -19.29 6.51 20.94
C GLY A 39 -18.30 7.39 20.15
N MET A 40 -18.81 8.23 19.24
CA MET A 40 -18.02 9.18 18.43
C MET A 40 -18.33 10.65 18.75
N GLU A 41 -19.06 10.95 19.83
CA GLU A 41 -19.49 12.30 20.20
C GLU A 41 -18.31 13.24 20.41
N ALA A 42 -17.25 12.75 21.04
CA ALA A 42 -16.01 13.50 21.21
C ALA A 42 -15.31 13.74 19.87
N ILE A 43 -15.36 12.80 18.92
CA ILE A 43 -14.82 12.99 17.57
C ILE A 43 -15.62 14.06 16.81
N ALA A 44 -16.94 14.14 17.01
CA ALA A 44 -17.77 15.17 16.39
C ALA A 44 -17.29 16.60 16.74
N GLN A 45 -16.76 16.80 17.96
CA GLN A 45 -16.17 18.09 18.36
C GLN A 45 -14.84 18.40 17.66
N PHE A 46 -14.13 17.37 17.19
CA PHE A 46 -12.85 17.46 16.48
C PHE A 46 -12.98 17.08 15.00
N GLN A 47 -14.18 17.19 14.42
CA GLN A 47 -14.45 16.74 13.06
C GLN A 47 -13.50 17.35 12.01
N TRP A 48 -13.14 18.63 12.16
CA TRP A 48 -12.18 19.33 11.31
C TRP A 48 -10.81 18.62 11.25
N LEU A 49 -10.35 18.07 12.37
CA LEU A 49 -9.08 17.36 12.48
C LEU A 49 -9.15 16.02 11.73
N TYR A 50 -10.28 15.32 11.81
CA TYR A 50 -10.51 14.07 11.08
C TYR A 50 -10.58 14.29 9.57
N ILE A 51 -11.17 15.42 9.12
CA ILE A 51 -11.13 15.82 7.71
C ILE A 51 -9.67 16.04 7.26
N LEU A 52 -8.84 16.68 8.09
CA LEU A 52 -7.42 16.84 7.78
C LEU A 52 -6.69 15.49 7.68
N TYR A 53 -7.00 14.53 8.55
CA TYR A 53 -6.43 13.18 8.44
C TYR A 53 -6.84 12.51 7.12
N VAL A 54 -8.12 12.58 6.73
CA VAL A 54 -8.60 12.03 5.46
C VAL A 54 -7.81 12.63 4.29
N LEU A 55 -7.70 13.96 4.23
CA LEU A 55 -6.98 14.65 3.16
C LEU A 55 -5.48 14.29 3.15
N ALA A 56 -4.85 14.26 4.32
CA ALA A 56 -3.44 13.90 4.45
C ALA A 56 -3.16 12.47 3.99
N PHE A 57 -3.97 11.49 4.44
CA PHE A 57 -3.82 10.09 4.05
C PHE A 57 -4.11 9.85 2.57
N VAL A 58 -5.13 10.49 2.00
CA VAL A 58 -5.39 10.39 0.56
C VAL A 58 -4.22 10.96 -0.24
N ALA A 59 -3.73 12.15 0.12
CA ALA A 59 -2.59 12.77 -0.56
C ALA A 59 -1.33 11.91 -0.47
N LEU A 60 -0.99 11.43 0.73
CA LEU A 60 0.17 10.58 0.97
C LEU A 60 0.03 9.20 0.32
N GLY A 61 -1.19 8.64 0.28
CA GLY A 61 -1.49 7.40 -0.42
C GLY A 61 -1.25 7.52 -1.93
N ILE A 62 -1.73 8.61 -2.55
CA ILE A 62 -1.48 8.91 -3.97
C ILE A 62 0.03 9.11 -4.23
N MET A 63 0.71 9.85 -3.37
CA MET A 63 2.18 10.00 -3.45
C MET A 63 2.90 8.67 -3.30
N GLY A 64 2.41 7.78 -2.43
CA GLY A 64 2.95 6.43 -2.23
C GLY A 64 2.78 5.55 -3.46
N VAL A 65 1.61 5.57 -4.09
CA VAL A 65 1.37 4.87 -5.36
C VAL A 65 2.33 5.39 -6.43
N ARG A 66 2.51 6.71 -6.54
CA ARG A 66 3.48 7.31 -7.46
C ARG A 66 4.91 6.87 -7.13
N ALA A 67 5.32 6.85 -5.87
CA ALA A 67 6.64 6.39 -5.44
C ALA A 67 6.85 4.90 -5.77
N THR A 68 5.83 4.06 -5.57
CA THR A 68 5.81 2.65 -5.95
C THR A 68 6.04 2.48 -7.46
N ILE A 69 5.31 3.23 -8.28
CA ILE A 69 5.49 3.24 -9.73
C ILE A 69 6.91 3.69 -10.11
N SER A 70 7.45 4.70 -9.43
CA SER A 70 8.83 5.15 -9.65
C SER A 70 9.85 4.07 -9.27
N LEU A 71 9.66 3.31 -8.20
CA LEU A 71 10.52 2.17 -7.81
C LEU A 71 10.46 1.03 -8.83
N VAL A 72 9.26 0.69 -9.29
CA VAL A 72 9.02 -0.27 -10.37
C VAL A 72 9.77 0.17 -11.62
N ARG A 73 9.60 1.43 -12.05
CA ARG A 73 10.25 1.96 -13.26
C ARG A 73 11.75 2.18 -13.08
N GLY A 74 12.24 2.22 -11.85
CA GLY A 74 13.64 2.51 -11.53
C GLY A 74 14.04 3.94 -11.85
N LYS A 75 13.15 4.89 -11.55
CA LYS A 75 13.43 6.32 -11.72
C LYS A 75 14.43 6.81 -10.67
N GLU A 76 15.16 7.86 -11.02
CA GLU A 76 15.96 8.61 -10.06
C GLU A 76 15.07 9.14 -8.91
N ASN A 77 15.63 9.19 -7.71
CA ASN A 77 14.96 9.61 -6.48
C ASN A 77 13.79 8.73 -6.03
N ALA A 78 13.46 7.62 -6.72
CA ALA A 78 12.34 6.76 -6.33
C ALA A 78 12.43 6.27 -4.88
N TYR A 79 13.65 5.98 -4.43
CA TYR A 79 13.92 5.59 -3.06
C TYR A 79 13.69 6.74 -2.06
N ARG A 80 14.17 7.94 -2.40
CA ARG A 80 13.97 9.15 -1.58
C ARG A 80 12.48 9.51 -1.49
N ASP A 81 11.77 9.49 -2.61
CA ASP A 81 10.34 9.76 -2.68
C ASP A 81 9.55 8.79 -1.78
N SER A 82 9.97 7.52 -1.71
CA SER A 82 9.36 6.53 -0.82
C SER A 82 9.55 6.89 0.65
N LEU A 83 10.75 7.33 1.05
CA LEU A 83 11.00 7.82 2.41
C LEU A 83 10.20 9.09 2.74
N ILE A 84 10.10 10.01 1.77
CA ILE A 84 9.30 11.24 1.89
C ILE A 84 7.80 10.92 2.05
N VAL A 85 7.32 9.78 1.57
CA VAL A 85 5.94 9.35 1.83
C VAL A 85 5.82 8.66 3.18
N LEU A 86 6.69 7.70 3.47
CA LEU A 86 6.58 6.85 4.66
C LEU A 86 6.75 7.64 5.96
N VAL A 87 7.68 8.59 6.02
CA VAL A 87 7.95 9.36 7.25
C VAL A 87 6.77 10.27 7.64
N PRO A 88 6.23 11.13 6.76
CA PRO A 88 5.03 11.91 7.07
C PRO A 88 3.80 11.04 7.32
N SER A 89 3.63 9.94 6.57
CA SER A 89 2.52 9.00 6.80
C SER A 89 2.57 8.40 8.20
N LEU A 90 3.78 8.07 8.68
CA LEU A 90 3.96 7.59 10.05
C LEU A 90 3.61 8.67 11.08
N ILE A 91 4.07 9.91 10.87
CA ILE A 91 3.79 11.02 11.79
C ILE A 91 2.28 11.27 11.87
N VAL A 92 1.62 11.43 10.72
CA VAL A 92 0.16 11.65 10.64
C VAL A 92 -0.58 10.45 11.26
N GLY A 93 -0.15 9.22 10.98
CA GLY A 93 -0.80 8.03 11.52
C GLY A 93 -0.64 7.84 13.01
N VAL A 94 0.53 8.13 13.58
CA VAL A 94 0.72 8.08 15.04
C VAL A 94 -0.14 9.14 15.72
N ILE A 95 -0.22 10.35 15.17
CA ILE A 95 -1.07 11.42 15.71
C ILE A 95 -2.54 11.00 15.62
N HIS A 96 -3.01 10.55 14.46
CA HIS A 96 -4.40 10.11 14.27
C HIS A 96 -4.76 8.91 15.17
N MET A 97 -3.85 7.95 15.34
CA MET A 97 -4.02 6.83 16.27
C MET A 97 -4.14 7.33 17.70
N ALA A 98 -3.22 8.17 18.16
CA ALA A 98 -3.24 8.72 19.51
C ALA A 98 -4.52 9.51 19.79
N THR A 99 -4.94 10.39 18.85
CA THR A 99 -6.17 11.17 19.02
C THR A 99 -7.40 10.26 19.01
N SER A 100 -7.47 9.27 18.13
CA SER A 100 -8.61 8.34 18.09
C SER A 100 -8.75 7.51 19.36
N ARG A 101 -7.63 7.04 19.94
CA ARG A 101 -7.67 6.32 21.22
C ARG A 101 -8.04 7.25 22.39
N ALA A 102 -7.68 8.53 22.33
CA ALA A 102 -8.02 9.48 23.37
C ALA A 102 -9.50 9.91 23.32
N LEU A 103 -10.09 9.97 22.12
CA LEU A 103 -11.45 10.48 21.91
C LEU A 103 -12.52 9.39 21.85
N ARG A 104 -12.19 8.14 21.52
CA ARG A 104 -13.17 7.04 21.51
C ARG A 104 -13.38 6.43 22.88
N GLU A 105 -14.65 6.18 23.20
CA GLU A 105 -15.02 5.39 24.36
C GLU A 105 -14.45 3.96 24.22
N GLY A 106 -13.64 3.52 25.18
CA GLY A 106 -12.94 2.23 25.14
C GLY A 106 -11.54 2.25 24.52
N GLY A 107 -11.04 3.41 24.05
CA GLY A 107 -9.64 3.58 23.66
C GLY A 107 -9.21 2.82 22.40
N SER A 108 -10.15 2.37 21.58
CA SER A 108 -9.87 1.62 20.34
C SER A 108 -9.78 2.56 19.14
N SER A 109 -8.75 2.39 18.32
CA SER A 109 -8.57 3.10 17.04
C SER A 109 -8.59 2.14 15.85
N MET A 110 -9.04 0.89 16.05
CA MET A 110 -9.17 -0.09 14.96
C MET A 110 -9.99 0.47 13.80
N PRO A 111 -9.60 0.24 12.53
CA PRO A 111 -8.45 -0.55 12.00
C PRO A 111 -7.14 0.26 11.77
N LEU A 112 -7.08 1.53 12.18
CA LEU A 112 -5.95 2.43 11.89
C LEU A 112 -4.61 1.94 12.46
N ASP A 113 -4.64 1.27 13.61
CA ASP A 113 -3.44 0.80 14.32
C ASP A 113 -2.60 -0.14 13.49
N PHE A 114 -3.28 -1.06 12.81
CA PHE A 114 -2.64 -1.99 11.89
C PHE A 114 -1.93 -1.25 10.76
N ILE A 115 -2.53 -0.18 10.24
CA ILE A 115 -1.96 0.64 9.17
C ILE A 115 -0.70 1.34 9.66
N VAL A 116 -0.71 1.91 10.87
CA VAL A 116 0.49 2.52 11.48
C VAL A 116 1.60 1.48 11.62
N TYR A 117 1.30 0.27 12.10
CA TYR A 117 2.30 -0.80 12.21
C TYR A 117 2.86 -1.23 10.85
N ALA A 118 2.01 -1.30 9.82
CA ALA A 118 2.45 -1.60 8.46
C ALA A 118 3.39 -0.51 7.91
N ILE A 119 3.10 0.77 8.19
CA ILE A 119 3.98 1.89 7.82
C ILE A 119 5.34 1.78 8.54
N VAL A 120 5.34 1.54 9.86
CA VAL A 120 6.57 1.35 10.65
C VAL A 120 7.40 0.22 10.07
N PHE A 121 6.78 -0.94 9.82
CA PHE A 121 7.46 -2.11 9.29
C PHE A 121 8.11 -1.82 7.92
N THR A 122 7.35 -1.22 7.00
CA THR A 122 7.86 -0.84 5.68
C THR A 122 8.96 0.22 5.77
N LEU A 123 8.83 1.21 6.67
CA LEU A 123 9.87 2.20 6.90
C LEU A 123 11.15 1.56 7.42
N ILE A 124 11.08 0.60 8.35
CA ILE A 124 12.24 -0.15 8.84
C ILE A 124 12.93 -0.85 7.67
N ILE A 125 12.19 -1.55 6.80
CA ILE A 125 12.75 -2.19 5.60
C ILE A 125 13.48 -1.17 4.73
N PHE A 126 12.85 -0.02 4.46
CA PHE A 126 13.48 1.02 3.65
C PHE A 126 14.73 1.57 4.33
N LEU A 127 14.72 1.85 5.63
CA LEU A 127 15.90 2.28 6.37
C LEU A 127 17.03 1.24 6.32
N LEU A 128 16.72 -0.06 6.39
CA LEU A 128 17.71 -1.12 6.16
C LEU A 128 18.29 -1.04 4.73
N PHE A 129 17.49 -0.68 3.73
CA PHE A 129 18.00 -0.44 2.37
C PHE A 129 18.84 0.83 2.23
N SER A 130 18.88 1.72 3.23
CA SER A 130 19.76 2.91 3.22
C SER A 130 21.24 2.56 3.39
N PHE A 131 21.57 1.39 3.97
CA PHE A 131 22.96 1.00 4.17
C PHE A 131 23.70 0.91 2.82
N PRO A 132 24.89 1.53 2.66
CA PRO A 132 25.54 1.69 1.35
C PRO A 132 25.70 0.37 0.58
N LYS A 133 26.10 -0.70 1.29
CA LYS A 133 26.26 -2.05 0.71
C LYS A 133 24.92 -2.59 0.19
N ILE A 134 23.85 -2.47 0.97
CA ILE A 134 22.52 -2.97 0.60
C ILE A 134 21.93 -2.11 -0.52
N LYS A 135 22.07 -0.79 -0.45
CA LYS A 135 21.61 0.15 -1.47
C LYS A 135 22.20 -0.18 -2.84
N GLN A 136 23.50 -0.47 -2.92
CA GLN A 136 24.17 -0.91 -4.14
C GLN A 136 23.64 -2.25 -4.65
N MET A 137 23.36 -3.21 -3.75
CA MET A 137 22.80 -4.51 -4.11
C MET A 137 21.36 -4.41 -4.65
N VAL A 138 20.51 -3.59 -4.03
CA VAL A 138 19.11 -3.41 -4.42
C VAL A 138 19.01 -2.64 -5.73
N GLY A 139 19.79 -1.57 -5.87
CA GLY A 139 19.93 -0.80 -7.10
C GLY A 139 18.61 -0.24 -7.63
N PHE A 140 17.77 0.38 -6.78
CA PHE A 140 16.48 0.95 -7.21
C PHE A 140 16.62 1.93 -8.39
N GLU A 141 17.71 2.71 -8.40
CA GLU A 141 17.97 3.81 -9.34
C GLU A 141 18.88 3.40 -10.51
N ASN A 142 19.36 2.15 -10.55
CA ASN A 142 20.19 1.62 -11.63
C ASN A 142 19.30 0.82 -12.59
N GLY A 143 18.80 1.50 -13.63
CA GLY A 143 17.65 1.13 -14.47
C GLY A 143 17.79 -0.07 -15.41
N GLY A 144 18.14 -1.27 -14.94
CA GLY A 144 17.96 -2.51 -15.71
C GLY A 144 16.51 -3.01 -15.70
N ASP A 145 16.01 -3.55 -16.81
CA ASP A 145 14.61 -4.04 -16.99
C ASP A 145 14.27 -5.33 -16.21
N ASN A 146 15.19 -5.78 -15.36
CA ASN A 146 15.26 -7.13 -14.82
C ASN A 146 14.25 -7.38 -13.67
N GLY A 147 12.95 -7.40 -13.99
CA GLY A 147 11.87 -7.83 -13.09
C GLY A 147 10.84 -6.75 -12.72
N LYS A 148 10.85 -5.60 -13.41
CA LYS A 148 9.95 -4.46 -13.13
C LYS A 148 8.47 -4.86 -13.31
N THR A 149 8.16 -5.53 -14.42
CA THR A 149 6.79 -5.98 -14.75
C THR A 149 6.28 -7.03 -13.77
N ALA A 150 7.13 -7.96 -13.34
CA ALA A 150 6.78 -8.97 -12.33
C ALA A 150 6.53 -8.35 -10.95
N ALA A 151 7.38 -7.40 -10.52
CA ALA A 151 7.22 -6.71 -9.24
C ALA A 151 5.96 -5.82 -9.21
N GLY A 152 5.69 -5.09 -10.29
CA GLY A 152 4.45 -4.32 -10.45
C GLY A 152 3.21 -5.21 -10.47
N GLY A 153 3.25 -6.32 -11.24
CA GLY A 153 2.16 -7.29 -11.31
C GLY A 153 1.85 -7.93 -9.97
N MET A 154 2.87 -8.42 -9.24
CA MET A 154 2.69 -8.97 -7.89
C MET A 154 2.16 -7.96 -6.89
N THR A 155 2.62 -6.71 -6.97
CA THR A 155 2.10 -5.64 -6.11
C THR A 155 0.61 -5.43 -6.36
N ALA A 156 0.19 -5.35 -7.64
CA ALA A 156 -1.22 -5.23 -8.01
C ALA A 156 -2.04 -6.45 -7.57
N ILE A 157 -1.51 -7.68 -7.70
CA ILE A 157 -2.16 -8.90 -7.19
C ILE A 157 -2.38 -8.80 -5.68
N VAL A 158 -1.33 -8.47 -4.91
CA VAL A 158 -1.41 -8.40 -3.44
C VAL A 158 -2.34 -7.28 -2.99
N MET A 159 -2.32 -6.12 -3.66
CA MET A 159 -3.31 -5.06 -3.41
C MET A 159 -4.73 -5.51 -3.76
N GLY A 160 -4.91 -6.23 -4.86
CA GLY A 160 -6.21 -6.79 -5.25
C GLY A 160 -6.75 -7.75 -4.19
N MET A 161 -5.90 -8.67 -3.71
CA MET A 161 -6.24 -9.59 -2.62
C MET A 161 -6.56 -8.86 -1.32
N LEU A 162 -5.84 -7.79 -0.99
CA LEU A 162 -6.13 -6.96 0.19
C LEU A 162 -7.57 -6.44 0.12
N PHE A 163 -7.98 -5.84 -1.00
CA PHE A 163 -9.33 -5.31 -1.20
C PHE A 163 -10.40 -6.41 -1.14
N LEU A 164 -10.16 -7.54 -1.82
CA LEU A 164 -11.07 -8.70 -1.80
C LEU A 164 -11.22 -9.30 -0.39
N SER A 165 -10.22 -9.15 0.47
CA SER A 165 -10.24 -9.66 1.83
C SER A 165 -10.88 -8.73 2.86
N VAL A 166 -11.17 -7.46 2.51
CA VAL A 166 -11.66 -6.43 3.46
C VAL A 166 -12.85 -6.91 4.28
N GLN A 167 -13.80 -7.61 3.66
CA GLN A 167 -14.98 -8.12 4.36
C GLN A 167 -14.62 -9.03 5.56
N MET A 168 -13.57 -9.84 5.41
CA MET A 168 -13.21 -10.84 6.42
C MET A 168 -12.62 -10.24 7.70
N TRP A 169 -11.95 -9.09 7.60
CA TRP A 169 -11.25 -8.48 8.73
C TRP A 169 -11.83 -7.13 9.17
N ALA A 170 -12.42 -6.36 8.26
CA ALA A 170 -13.11 -5.11 8.60
C ALA A 170 -14.60 -5.33 8.92
N GLY A 171 -15.24 -6.36 8.36
CA GLY A 171 -16.67 -6.64 8.58
C GLY A 171 -17.06 -6.78 10.05
N PRO A 172 -16.33 -7.57 10.87
CA PRO A 172 -16.67 -7.73 12.29
C PRO A 172 -16.49 -6.45 13.12
N THR A 173 -15.70 -5.47 12.65
CA THR A 173 -15.30 -4.29 13.44
C THR A 173 -15.93 -2.98 12.95
N HIS A 174 -16.72 -3.00 11.88
CA HIS A 174 -17.36 -1.80 11.30
C HIS A 174 -18.88 -1.95 11.22
N ILE A 175 -19.46 -2.42 12.32
CA ILE A 175 -20.92 -2.46 12.52
C ILE A 175 -21.28 -1.25 13.36
N PHE A 176 -22.04 -0.32 12.77
CA PHE A 176 -22.53 0.87 13.44
C PHE A 176 -24.04 0.95 13.25
N ASP A 177 -24.79 1.16 14.34
CA ASP A 177 -26.25 1.24 14.33
C ASP A 177 -26.93 0.07 13.59
N GLY A 178 -26.35 -1.13 13.72
CA GLY A 178 -26.82 -2.35 13.04
C GLY A 178 -26.45 -2.46 11.55
N VAL A 179 -25.79 -1.45 10.97
CA VAL A 179 -25.32 -1.44 9.59
C VAL A 179 -23.84 -1.84 9.53
N ASN A 180 -23.52 -2.85 8.71
CA ASN A 180 -22.14 -3.22 8.44
C ASN A 180 -21.58 -2.39 7.28
N LEU A 181 -20.66 -1.45 7.58
CA LEU A 181 -20.06 -0.59 6.56
C LEU A 181 -19.19 -1.37 5.58
N ALA A 182 -18.54 -2.47 6.00
CA ALA A 182 -17.78 -3.31 5.07
C ALA A 182 -18.71 -3.96 4.03
N ASP A 183 -19.92 -4.34 4.45
CA ASP A 183 -20.96 -4.84 3.55
C ASP A 183 -21.47 -3.75 2.59
N HIS A 184 -21.68 -2.53 3.11
CA HIS A 184 -22.12 -1.39 2.30
C HIS A 184 -21.15 -1.04 1.16
N PHE A 185 -19.84 -1.15 1.40
CA PHE A 185 -18.79 -0.91 0.40
C PHE A 185 -18.31 -2.19 -0.31
N HIS A 186 -18.96 -3.34 -0.08
CA HIS A 186 -18.49 -4.63 -0.54
C HIS A 186 -18.33 -4.69 -2.06
N THR A 187 -19.32 -4.21 -2.81
CA THR A 187 -19.31 -4.21 -4.28
C THR A 187 -18.13 -3.41 -4.84
N GLN A 188 -17.87 -2.22 -4.29
CA GLN A 188 -16.78 -1.34 -4.70
C GLN A 188 -15.43 -1.98 -4.42
N MET A 189 -15.28 -2.62 -3.24
CA MET A 189 -14.05 -3.35 -2.89
C MET A 189 -13.86 -4.58 -3.77
N MET A 190 -14.92 -5.31 -4.11
CA MET A 190 -14.90 -6.46 -5.02
C MET A 190 -14.48 -6.07 -6.44
N ILE A 191 -15.05 -4.98 -6.98
CA ILE A 191 -14.68 -4.48 -8.31
C ILE A 191 -13.24 -3.99 -8.32
N GLY A 192 -12.87 -3.12 -7.38
CA GLY A 192 -11.51 -2.56 -7.31
C GLY A 192 -10.45 -3.65 -7.10
N GLY A 193 -10.72 -4.57 -6.16
CA GLY A 193 -9.86 -5.70 -5.87
C GLY A 193 -9.76 -6.68 -7.05
N GLY A 194 -10.87 -6.99 -7.70
CA GLY A 194 -10.93 -7.86 -8.87
C GLY A 194 -10.16 -7.29 -10.08
N VAL A 195 -10.30 -5.98 -10.35
CA VAL A 195 -9.55 -5.30 -11.41
C VAL A 195 -8.04 -5.33 -11.12
N LEU A 196 -7.63 -4.97 -9.90
CA LEU A 196 -6.22 -5.00 -9.50
C LEU A 196 -5.63 -6.41 -9.59
N PHE A 197 -6.39 -7.41 -9.15
CA PHE A 197 -5.98 -8.81 -9.22
C PHE A 197 -5.83 -9.28 -10.67
N ALA A 198 -6.83 -9.04 -11.53
CA ALA A 198 -6.82 -9.47 -12.92
C ALA A 198 -5.71 -8.77 -13.72
N VAL A 199 -5.54 -7.46 -13.57
CA VAL A 199 -4.47 -6.69 -14.22
C VAL A 199 -3.10 -7.16 -13.72
N GLY A 200 -2.95 -7.34 -12.41
CA GLY A 200 -1.70 -7.83 -11.82
C GLY A 200 -1.34 -9.23 -12.31
N LEU A 201 -2.32 -10.13 -12.40
CA LEU A 201 -2.15 -11.48 -12.94
C LEU A 201 -1.73 -11.44 -14.42
N GLY A 202 -2.39 -10.60 -15.23
CA GLY A 202 -2.02 -10.40 -16.63
C GLY A 202 -0.58 -9.90 -16.79
N MET A 203 -0.17 -8.90 -15.99
CA MET A 203 1.20 -8.40 -15.98
C MET A 203 2.21 -9.47 -15.55
N PHE A 204 1.87 -10.28 -14.55
CA PHE A 204 2.74 -11.34 -14.05
C PHE A 204 2.94 -12.46 -15.07
N ILE A 205 1.86 -12.94 -15.69
CA ILE A 205 1.90 -13.94 -16.76
C ILE A 205 2.70 -13.40 -17.95
N TYR A 206 2.47 -12.15 -18.35
CA TYR A 206 3.23 -11.52 -19.43
C TYR A 206 4.73 -11.47 -19.12
N ALA A 207 5.10 -11.11 -17.89
CA ALA A 207 6.51 -11.12 -17.45
C ALA A 207 7.12 -12.53 -17.48
N ALA A 208 6.37 -13.56 -17.07
CA ALA A 208 6.83 -14.94 -17.12
C ALA A 208 7.05 -15.41 -18.56
N LEU A 209 6.06 -15.20 -19.46
CA LEU A 209 6.14 -15.62 -20.85
C LEU A 209 7.26 -14.89 -21.63
N SER A 210 7.43 -13.58 -21.38
CA SER A 210 8.52 -12.81 -22.00
C SER A 210 9.90 -13.31 -21.55
N SER A 211 10.04 -13.71 -20.28
CA SER A 211 11.30 -14.28 -19.78
C SER A 211 11.65 -15.64 -20.42
N VAL A 212 10.66 -16.49 -20.69
CA VAL A 212 10.86 -17.78 -21.38
C VAL A 212 11.35 -17.56 -22.81
N LYS A 213 10.70 -16.67 -23.57
CA LYS A 213 11.10 -16.36 -24.95
C LYS A 213 12.54 -15.84 -25.05
N VAL A 214 12.97 -15.00 -24.12
CA VAL A 214 14.36 -14.49 -24.10
C VAL A 214 15.35 -15.61 -23.85
N ASN A 215 15.04 -16.53 -22.92
CA ASN A 215 15.92 -17.66 -22.62
C ASN A 215 16.05 -18.60 -23.83
N GLU A 216 14.96 -18.92 -24.51
CA GLU A 216 14.95 -19.74 -25.74
C GLU A 216 15.80 -19.12 -26.86
N ALA A 217 15.63 -17.82 -27.12
CA ALA A 217 16.41 -17.09 -28.13
C ALA A 217 17.92 -17.12 -27.81
N SER A 218 18.30 -16.91 -26.54
CA SER A 218 19.71 -16.95 -26.12
C SER A 218 20.34 -18.34 -26.22
N ALA A 219 19.55 -19.40 -26.02
CA ALA A 219 20.01 -20.77 -26.16
C ALA A 219 20.25 -21.13 -27.64
N GLN A 220 19.38 -20.66 -28.52
CA GLN A 220 19.49 -20.85 -29.97
C GLN A 220 20.72 -20.11 -30.54
N GLU A 221 20.98 -18.87 -30.11
CA GLU A 221 22.17 -18.10 -30.53
C GLU A 221 23.47 -18.80 -30.14
N LYS A 222 23.56 -19.32 -28.90
CA LYS A 222 24.73 -20.10 -28.46
C LYS A 222 24.96 -21.37 -29.29
N SER A 223 23.90 -22.07 -29.68
CA SER A 223 24.01 -23.28 -30.51
C SER A 223 24.47 -23.00 -31.95
N LEU A 224 24.21 -21.80 -32.48
CA LEU A 224 24.64 -21.39 -33.83
C LEU A 224 26.10 -20.88 -33.85
N SER A 225 26.63 -20.48 -32.69
CA SER A 225 27.99 -19.97 -32.52
C SER A 225 29.04 -21.03 -32.12
N ALA A 226 28.63 -22.29 -31.96
CA ALA A 226 29.48 -23.43 -31.58
C ALA A 226 29.67 -24.39 -32.76
#